data_AF-A0AAE0C0H7-F1
#
_entry.id   AF-A0AAE0C0H7-F1
#
_cell.length_a   1.000
_cell.length_b   1.000
_cell.length_c   1.000
_cell.angle_alpha   90.00
_cell.angle_beta   90.00
_cell.angle_gamma   90.00
#
_symmetry.space_group_name_H-M   'P 1'
#
loop_
_entity.id
_entity.type
_entity.pdbx_description
1 polymer ?
#
loop_
_entity_poly.entity_id
_entity_poly.type
_entity_poly.pdbx_seq_one_letter_code
_entity_poly.pdbx_strand_id
1 'polypeptide(L)'
;MVSTGSDRYSIDLSRIITSDEAPNPLSATLAGHYGKILFGTGQRANRVKQLNRERVSLDVYLGCDGTWYDPHLMLGSKTIFENQIPVMKREVDVLISTQPNAFQDNTTLLAALKHLNKQVVQLEVKKPIVWLTDAQSARFNLRVMEYAEDNGFFEFVYPPHTTTAHALLDRVFHMWHTTYSKQVERWSKANPGKAITKAVFGAVFPAAWDRWQKSIRDVPSVASKEEIKKSNTVKEEMATLPPITPQEGTFHTRQQKLEEENRLLREELLRLRSQPLSPEEIDLCTSSTDAQIPSVGTSKKKATQVWGSVPATGLRKMLRDAEDKERQRQEGLELQQMFASCSRELERIEQEENAQAEDAEMEEPGQAEIFRACEVELIRLEKEAKKARREEEKAQKAAEKAAERQHKKRERERVAQEKRTELDARKRALLHSRAGQETSVAGALCESGGFVTAP
;
A
#
# COMPACT_ATOMS: atom_id res chain seq x y z
N MET A 1 -30.03 15.34 -9.49
CA MET A 1 -31.26 14.74 -10.07
C MET A 1 -31.68 13.56 -9.21
N VAL A 2 -32.66 13.72 -8.34
CA VAL A 2 -33.39 12.59 -7.75
C VAL A 2 -34.86 12.99 -7.75
N SER A 3 -35.64 12.40 -8.66
CA SER A 3 -37.08 12.53 -8.72
C SER A 3 -37.70 11.30 -8.05
N THR A 4 -38.50 11.55 -7.02
CA THR A 4 -39.31 10.56 -6.33
C THR A 4 -40.50 10.19 -7.20
N GLY A 5 -40.37 9.08 -7.94
CA GLY A 5 -41.42 8.52 -8.77
C GLY A 5 -40.99 7.14 -9.23
N SER A 6 -41.96 6.25 -9.45
CA SER A 6 -41.83 4.80 -9.72
C SER A 6 -41.10 4.41 -11.01
N ASP A 7 -40.14 5.20 -11.46
CA ASP A 7 -39.32 4.89 -12.62
C ASP A 7 -38.25 3.90 -12.18
N ARG A 8 -38.32 2.69 -12.73
CA ARG A 8 -37.22 1.73 -12.64
C ARG A 8 -36.02 2.36 -13.35
N TYR A 9 -35.17 3.02 -12.58
CA TYR A 9 -33.88 3.52 -13.06
C TYR A 9 -33.08 2.33 -13.61
N SER A 10 -33.05 2.17 -14.93
CA SER A 10 -32.16 1.22 -15.58
C SER A 10 -30.77 1.84 -15.58
N ILE A 11 -29.86 1.26 -14.80
CA ILE A 11 -28.45 1.64 -14.86
C ILE A 11 -27.86 1.04 -16.14
N ASP A 12 -27.38 1.90 -17.03
CA ASP A 12 -26.67 1.48 -18.24
C ASP A 12 -25.22 1.15 -17.86
N LEU A 13 -24.94 -0.14 -17.70
CA LEU A 13 -23.65 -0.66 -17.26
C LEU A 13 -22.52 -0.40 -18.26
N SER A 14 -22.83 -0.12 -19.54
CA SER A 14 -21.81 0.25 -20.53
C SER A 14 -21.13 1.57 -20.19
N ARG A 15 -21.79 2.42 -19.40
CA ARG A 15 -21.32 3.74 -18.98
C ARG A 15 -20.51 3.71 -17.70
N ILE A 16 -20.34 2.55 -17.08
CA ILE A 16 -19.54 2.39 -15.86
C ILE A 16 -18.28 1.63 -16.24
N ILE A 17 -17.14 2.30 -16.16
CA ILE A 17 -15.83 1.74 -16.54
C ILE A 17 -14.95 1.76 -15.30
N THR A 18 -14.33 0.64 -14.97
CA THR A 18 -13.29 0.57 -13.93
C THR A 18 -11.91 0.54 -14.56
N SER A 19 -10.93 1.19 -13.92
CA SER A 19 -9.51 1.11 -14.28
C SER A 19 -8.61 0.84 -13.08
N ASP A 20 -7.50 0.15 -13.31
CA ASP A 20 -6.50 -0.18 -12.31
C ASP A 20 -5.21 -0.68 -12.99
N GLU A 21 -4.09 -0.64 -12.26
CA GLU A 21 -2.76 -1.03 -12.76
C GLU A 21 -2.25 -2.34 -12.13
N ALA A 22 -1.86 -3.29 -12.98
CA ALA A 22 -1.21 -4.53 -12.56
C ALA A 22 0.29 -4.54 -12.93
N PRO A 23 1.22 -4.60 -11.96
CA PRO A 23 2.64 -4.79 -12.26
C PRO A 23 2.92 -6.22 -12.71
N ASN A 24 3.59 -6.38 -13.86
CA ASN A 24 3.98 -7.68 -14.39
C ASN A 24 5.50 -7.84 -14.36
N PRO A 25 6.03 -8.57 -13.37
CA PRO A 25 7.44 -8.93 -13.39
C PRO A 25 7.76 -9.79 -14.62
N LEU A 26 8.90 -9.52 -15.26
CA LEU A 26 9.30 -10.27 -16.45
C LEU A 26 9.62 -11.73 -16.14
N SER A 27 10.29 -12.00 -15.02
CA SER A 27 10.84 -13.33 -14.71
C SER A 27 10.43 -13.92 -13.36
N ALA A 28 9.65 -13.19 -12.56
CA ALA A 28 9.17 -13.69 -11.28
C ALA A 28 7.71 -14.14 -11.39
N THR A 29 7.38 -15.37 -11.02
CA THR A 29 5.99 -15.70 -10.69
C THR A 29 5.64 -14.95 -9.40
N LEU A 30 4.48 -14.27 -9.33
CA LEU A 30 4.09 -13.45 -8.18
C LEU A 30 4.09 -14.20 -6.83
N ALA A 31 3.98 -15.52 -6.82
CA ALA A 31 4.01 -16.34 -5.60
C ALA A 31 5.41 -16.54 -4.99
N GLY A 32 6.47 -15.89 -5.50
CA GLY A 32 7.84 -16.18 -5.07
C GLY A 32 8.29 -17.61 -5.40
N HIS A 33 7.49 -18.37 -6.17
CA HIS A 33 7.85 -19.67 -6.71
C HIS A 33 8.86 -19.48 -7.83
N TYR A 34 10.13 -19.31 -7.42
CA TYR A 34 11.30 -19.38 -8.29
C TYR A 34 11.04 -20.43 -9.37
N GLY A 35 10.87 -19.98 -10.63
CA GLY A 35 10.63 -20.89 -11.73
C GLY A 35 11.66 -22.01 -11.63
N LYS A 36 11.21 -23.25 -11.46
CA LYS A 36 12.11 -24.40 -11.46
C LYS A 36 12.77 -24.38 -12.83
N ILE A 37 14.00 -23.90 -12.91
CA ILE A 37 14.80 -24.09 -14.12
C ILE A 37 15.00 -25.59 -14.20
N LEU A 38 14.33 -26.20 -15.18
CA LEU A 38 14.51 -27.60 -15.50
C LEU A 38 15.90 -27.73 -16.12
N PHE A 39 16.82 -28.32 -15.37
CA PHE A 39 18.13 -28.70 -15.88
C PHE A 39 18.03 -30.10 -16.49
N GLY A 40 18.80 -30.36 -17.55
CA GLY A 40 19.00 -31.74 -18.02
C GLY A 40 19.59 -32.59 -16.90
N THR A 41 19.15 -33.85 -16.81
CA THR A 41 19.63 -34.82 -15.81
C THR A 41 21.16 -34.86 -15.81
N GLY A 42 21.79 -34.56 -14.66
CA GLY A 42 23.25 -34.56 -14.50
C GLY A 42 23.94 -33.19 -14.57
N GLN A 43 23.23 -32.10 -14.89
CA GLN A 43 23.81 -30.75 -14.83
C GLN A 43 23.65 -30.11 -13.44
N ARG A 44 24.70 -29.43 -12.95
CA ARG A 44 24.64 -28.70 -11.67
C ARG A 44 23.57 -27.60 -11.78
N ALA A 45 22.64 -27.60 -10.83
CA ALA A 45 21.66 -26.53 -10.68
C ALA A 45 22.40 -25.21 -10.40
N ASN A 46 22.56 -24.37 -11.41
CA ASN A 46 23.04 -23.02 -11.20
C ASN A 46 21.91 -22.25 -10.49
N ARG A 47 22.15 -21.91 -9.23
CA ARG A 47 21.30 -20.98 -8.47
C ARG A 47 21.17 -19.72 -9.32
N VAL A 48 19.96 -19.37 -9.75
CA VAL A 48 19.70 -18.20 -10.60
C VAL A 48 20.24 -16.97 -9.87
N LYS A 49 21.44 -16.52 -10.27
CA LYS A 49 21.98 -15.25 -9.81
C LYS A 49 21.21 -14.17 -10.57
N GLN A 50 20.38 -13.46 -9.81
CA GLN A 50 19.53 -12.33 -10.21
C GLN A 50 18.34 -12.67 -11.11
N LEU A 51 17.17 -12.80 -10.49
CA LEU A 51 15.89 -12.60 -11.16
C LEU A 51 15.86 -11.18 -11.75
N ASN A 52 15.52 -11.07 -13.03
CA ASN A 52 15.22 -9.79 -13.63
C ASN A 52 13.97 -9.23 -12.94
N ARG A 53 14.18 -8.24 -12.05
CA ARG A 53 13.13 -7.49 -11.33
C ARG A 53 12.52 -6.38 -12.17
N GLU A 54 12.94 -6.25 -13.43
CA GLU A 54 12.22 -5.41 -14.37
C GLU A 54 10.77 -5.87 -14.47
N ARG A 55 9.92 -4.87 -14.65
CA ARG A 55 8.49 -5.03 -14.78
C ARG A 55 7.98 -4.24 -15.98
N VAL A 56 6.89 -4.74 -16.52
CA VAL A 56 5.99 -4.00 -17.41
C VAL A 56 4.69 -3.86 -16.65
N SER A 57 4.18 -2.66 -16.49
CA SER A 57 2.86 -2.50 -15.88
C SER A 57 1.79 -2.49 -16.95
N LEU A 58 0.66 -3.11 -16.63
CA LEU A 58 -0.50 -3.21 -17.48
C LEU A 58 -1.60 -2.39 -16.83
N ASP A 59 -2.04 -1.34 -17.49
CA ASP A 59 -3.25 -0.59 -17.14
C ASP A 59 -4.41 -1.12 -18.00
N VAL A 60 -5.54 -1.39 -17.34
CA VAL A 60 -6.71 -2.06 -17.92
C VAL A 60 -7.95 -1.26 -17.64
N TYR A 61 -8.79 -1.12 -18.66
CA TYR A 61 -10.13 -0.55 -18.54
C TYR A 61 -11.17 -1.63 -18.86
N LEU A 62 -12.14 -1.80 -17.97
CA LEU A 62 -13.19 -2.81 -18.08
C LEU A 62 -14.56 -2.17 -17.81
N GLY A 63 -15.48 -2.28 -18.77
CA GLY A 63 -16.88 -1.89 -18.58
C GLY A 63 -17.59 -2.87 -17.62
N CYS A 64 -18.52 -2.36 -16.81
CA CYS A 64 -19.35 -3.21 -15.94
C CYS A 64 -20.32 -4.10 -16.72
N ASP A 65 -20.52 -3.84 -18.01
CA ASP A 65 -21.20 -4.70 -18.98
C ASP A 65 -20.31 -5.87 -19.50
N GLY A 66 -19.03 -5.90 -19.11
CA GLY A 66 -18.04 -6.88 -19.54
C GLY A 66 -17.26 -6.48 -20.80
N THR A 67 -17.45 -5.26 -21.31
CA THR A 67 -16.71 -4.73 -22.47
C THR A 67 -15.26 -4.49 -22.09
N TRP A 68 -14.35 -5.07 -22.89
CA TRP A 68 -12.91 -4.86 -22.75
C TRP A 68 -12.47 -3.72 -23.66
N TYR A 69 -11.77 -2.78 -23.07
CA TYR A 69 -11.05 -1.76 -23.83
C TYR A 69 -9.60 -2.19 -24.02
N ASP A 70 -8.93 -1.55 -24.97
CA ASP A 70 -7.55 -1.82 -25.29
C ASP A 70 -6.63 -1.56 -24.09
N PRO A 71 -5.62 -2.43 -23.88
CA PRO A 71 -4.70 -2.29 -22.76
C PRO A 71 -3.68 -1.18 -23.00
N HIS A 72 -3.17 -0.65 -21.89
CA HIS A 72 -2.02 0.25 -21.88
C HIS A 72 -0.82 -0.43 -21.20
N LEU A 73 0.28 -0.58 -21.95
CA LEU A 73 1.53 -1.15 -21.47
C LEU A 73 2.55 -0.07 -21.13
N MET A 74 3.04 -0.07 -19.90
CA MET A 74 4.07 0.83 -19.42
C MET A 74 5.40 0.10 -19.29
N LEU A 75 6.36 0.44 -20.14
CA LEU A 75 7.68 -0.15 -20.16
C LEU A 75 8.65 0.66 -19.28
N GLY A 76 9.38 -0.05 -18.42
CA GLY A 76 10.46 0.47 -17.58
C GLY A 76 11.70 0.96 -18.33
N SER A 77 11.59 1.79 -19.37
CA SER A 77 12.70 2.22 -20.25
C SER A 77 12.59 3.70 -20.63
N LYS A 78 13.59 4.22 -21.35
CA LYS A 78 13.54 5.55 -22.01
C LYS A 78 13.09 5.47 -23.47
N THR A 79 13.14 4.28 -24.06
CA THR A 79 12.90 4.04 -25.48
C THR A 79 12.16 2.72 -25.62
N ILE A 80 11.31 2.65 -26.65
CA ILE A 80 10.59 1.44 -27.09
C ILE A 80 11.35 0.90 -28.29
N PHE A 81 11.66 -0.39 -28.28
CA PHE A 81 12.18 -1.08 -29.46
C PHE A 81 11.04 -1.84 -30.13
N GLU A 82 11.09 -1.97 -31.47
CA GLU A 82 10.05 -2.64 -32.27
C GLU A 82 9.74 -4.05 -31.76
N ASN A 83 10.77 -4.80 -31.36
CA ASN A 83 10.62 -6.15 -30.81
C ASN A 83 9.95 -6.21 -29.42
N GLN A 84 9.67 -5.07 -28.78
CA GLN A 84 8.92 -4.98 -27.51
C GLN A 84 7.43 -4.72 -27.74
N ILE A 85 7.04 -4.36 -28.97
CA ILE A 85 5.65 -4.09 -29.33
C ILE A 85 4.95 -5.44 -29.54
N PRO A 86 3.90 -5.75 -28.75
CA PRO A 86 3.16 -6.99 -28.93
C PRO A 86 2.43 -6.99 -30.27
N VAL A 87 2.57 -8.08 -31.02
CA VAL A 87 1.80 -8.31 -32.25
C VAL A 87 0.43 -8.86 -31.86
N MET A 88 -0.52 -7.96 -31.68
CA MET A 88 -1.91 -8.32 -31.37
C MET A 88 -2.68 -8.69 -32.64
N LYS A 89 -3.86 -9.30 -32.46
CA LYS A 89 -4.85 -9.37 -33.53
C LYS A 89 -5.23 -7.95 -33.97
N ARG A 90 -5.57 -7.78 -35.25
CA ARG A 90 -5.85 -6.47 -35.89
C ARG A 90 -6.91 -5.60 -35.17
N GLU A 91 -7.71 -6.19 -34.28
CA GLU A 91 -8.81 -5.51 -33.57
C GLU A 91 -8.41 -4.93 -32.20
N VAL A 92 -7.20 -5.20 -31.67
CA VAL A 92 -6.76 -4.69 -30.36
C VAL A 92 -5.61 -3.73 -30.55
N ASP A 93 -5.79 -2.45 -30.21
CA ASP A 93 -4.79 -1.40 -30.34
C ASP A 93 -4.10 -1.09 -29.00
N VAL A 94 -2.93 -1.66 -28.78
CA VAL A 94 -2.21 -1.54 -27.50
C VAL A 94 -1.50 -0.21 -27.42
N LEU A 95 -1.92 0.64 -26.47
CA LEU A 95 -1.15 1.82 -26.12
C LEU A 95 0.14 1.39 -25.41
N ILE A 96 1.29 1.94 -25.82
CA ILE A 96 2.57 1.66 -25.17
C ILE A 96 3.23 2.97 -24.78
N SER A 97 3.62 3.09 -23.51
CA SER A 97 4.40 4.21 -23.01
C SER A 97 5.66 3.76 -22.29
N THR A 98 6.57 4.70 -22.06
CA THR A 98 7.83 4.47 -21.37
C THR A 98 7.89 5.29 -20.10
N GLN A 99 8.23 4.66 -18.98
CA GLN A 99 8.40 5.31 -17.68
C GLN A 99 9.62 4.72 -16.96
N PRO A 100 10.44 5.50 -16.25
CA PRO A 100 11.65 4.97 -15.60
C PRO A 100 11.40 3.81 -14.62
N ASN A 101 10.25 3.82 -13.95
CA ASN A 101 9.85 2.84 -12.94
C ASN A 101 8.74 1.88 -13.42
N ALA A 102 8.29 2.04 -14.66
CA ALA A 102 7.11 1.40 -15.25
C ALA A 102 5.82 1.65 -14.45
N PHE A 103 5.71 2.75 -13.71
CA PHE A 103 4.46 3.15 -13.07
C PHE A 103 3.79 4.26 -13.86
N GLN A 104 2.48 4.34 -13.74
CA GLN A 104 1.71 5.40 -14.34
C GLN A 104 2.02 6.73 -13.65
N ASP A 105 2.09 7.78 -14.45
CA ASP A 105 2.18 9.18 -14.04
C ASP A 105 1.08 9.99 -14.74
N ASN A 106 1.00 11.27 -14.44
CA ASN A 106 -0.02 12.17 -14.97
C ASN A 106 -0.03 12.19 -16.52
N THR A 107 1.15 12.10 -17.14
CA THR A 107 1.28 12.16 -18.61
C THR A 107 0.79 10.90 -19.29
N THR A 108 1.11 9.75 -18.68
CA THR A 108 0.75 8.43 -19.21
C THR A 108 -0.70 8.09 -18.92
N LEU A 109 -1.25 8.51 -17.78
CA LEU A 109 -2.68 8.44 -17.49
C LEU A 109 -3.49 9.28 -18.48
N LEU A 110 -3.07 10.53 -18.74
CA LEU A 110 -3.76 11.38 -19.72
C LEU A 110 -3.74 10.76 -21.13
N ALA A 111 -2.63 10.13 -21.52
CA ALA A 111 -2.55 9.40 -22.78
C ALA A 111 -3.48 8.18 -22.80
N ALA A 112 -3.56 7.43 -21.70
CA ALA A 112 -4.47 6.28 -21.56
C ALA A 112 -5.94 6.69 -21.62
N LEU A 113 -6.33 7.78 -20.94
CA LEU A 113 -7.69 8.34 -21.01
C LEU A 113 -8.06 8.81 -22.42
N LYS A 114 -7.12 9.46 -23.13
CA LYS A 114 -7.32 9.84 -24.54
C LYS A 114 -7.53 8.61 -25.43
N HIS A 115 -6.79 7.54 -25.17
CA HIS A 115 -6.93 6.28 -25.88
C HIS A 115 -8.27 5.59 -25.58
N LEU A 116 -8.67 5.56 -24.31
CA LEU A 116 -9.97 5.05 -23.87
C LEU A 116 -11.13 5.82 -24.52
N ASN A 117 -11.08 7.16 -24.51
CA ASN A 117 -12.16 7.99 -25.05
C ASN A 117 -12.37 7.76 -26.55
N LYS A 118 -11.31 7.48 -27.32
CA LYS A 118 -11.46 7.06 -28.74
C LYS A 118 -12.31 5.80 -28.87
N GLN A 119 -12.04 4.79 -28.05
CA GLN A 119 -12.78 3.53 -28.08
C GLN A 119 -14.22 3.68 -27.59
N VAL A 120 -14.42 4.44 -26.52
CA VAL A 120 -15.75 4.83 -26.01
C VAL A 120 -16.60 5.48 -27.11
N VAL A 121 -16.01 6.41 -27.87
CA VAL A 121 -16.68 7.06 -29.00
C VAL A 121 -16.95 6.07 -30.13
N GLN A 122 -15.99 5.21 -30.47
CA GLN A 122 -16.15 4.17 -31.50
C GLN A 122 -17.24 3.15 -31.15
N LEU A 123 -17.41 2.83 -29.86
CA LEU A 123 -18.43 1.92 -29.33
C LEU A 123 -19.76 2.63 -29.03
N GLU A 124 -19.86 3.94 -29.32
CA GLU A 124 -21.07 4.75 -29.10
C GLU A 124 -21.59 4.70 -27.65
N VAL A 125 -20.68 4.59 -26.67
CA VAL A 125 -21.04 4.57 -25.25
C VAL A 125 -21.61 5.93 -24.85
N LYS A 126 -22.80 5.91 -24.25
CA LYS A 126 -23.52 7.13 -23.90
C LYS A 126 -22.82 7.89 -22.77
N LYS A 127 -22.73 9.21 -22.93
CA LYS A 127 -22.23 10.11 -21.89
C LYS A 127 -23.35 10.57 -20.94
N PRO A 128 -23.03 10.96 -19.71
CA PRO A 128 -21.71 10.81 -19.08
C PRO A 128 -21.29 9.38 -18.74
N ILE A 129 -19.99 9.16 -18.60
CA ILE A 129 -19.37 7.90 -18.18
C ILE A 129 -18.96 8.03 -16.71
N VAL A 130 -19.22 7.01 -15.92
CA VAL A 130 -18.74 6.90 -14.55
C VAL A 130 -17.44 6.08 -14.57
N TRP A 131 -16.33 6.72 -14.21
CA TRP A 131 -15.02 6.12 -14.20
C TRP A 131 -14.61 5.76 -12.77
N LEU A 132 -14.60 4.46 -12.47
CA LEU A 132 -14.24 3.94 -11.15
C LEU A 132 -12.73 3.70 -11.06
N THR A 133 -12.07 4.35 -10.12
CA THR A 133 -10.60 4.28 -9.99
C THR A 133 -10.12 4.39 -8.54
N ASP A 134 -8.89 3.99 -8.29
CA ASP A 134 -8.21 4.22 -7.02
C ASP A 134 -7.85 5.71 -6.81
N ALA A 135 -7.32 6.02 -5.62
CA ALA A 135 -6.92 7.38 -5.25
C ALA A 135 -5.44 7.68 -5.56
N GLN A 136 -4.87 7.11 -6.64
CA GLN A 136 -3.49 7.41 -7.01
C GLN A 136 -3.32 8.90 -7.34
N SER A 137 -2.20 9.52 -6.95
CA SER A 137 -1.97 10.95 -7.12
C SER A 137 -2.08 11.47 -8.57
N ALA A 138 -1.87 10.61 -9.57
CA ALA A 138 -2.00 10.97 -10.98
C ALA A 138 -3.43 11.33 -11.38
N ARG A 139 -4.42 10.76 -10.68
CA ARG A 139 -5.87 10.99 -10.87
C ARG A 139 -6.25 12.44 -10.58
N PHE A 140 -5.64 13.02 -9.55
CA PHE A 140 -5.88 14.40 -9.10
C PHE A 140 -5.05 15.45 -9.85
N ASN A 141 -4.47 15.11 -11.01
CA ASN A 141 -3.79 16.10 -11.82
C ASN A 141 -4.79 16.99 -12.56
N LEU A 142 -4.62 18.31 -12.50
CA LEU A 142 -5.53 19.27 -13.14
C LEU A 142 -5.83 18.93 -14.62
N ARG A 143 -4.81 18.62 -15.42
CA ARG A 143 -4.99 18.29 -16.85
C ARG A 143 -5.75 16.97 -17.08
N VAL A 144 -5.66 16.04 -16.13
CA VAL A 144 -6.41 14.78 -16.17
C VAL A 144 -7.87 15.06 -15.84
N MET A 145 -8.13 15.84 -14.79
CA MET A 145 -9.49 16.23 -14.37
C MET A 145 -10.20 17.07 -15.43
N GLU A 146 -9.54 18.11 -15.98
CA GLU A 146 -10.06 18.93 -17.09
C GLU A 146 -10.40 18.06 -18.30
N TYR A 147 -9.49 17.17 -18.69
CA TYR A 147 -9.75 16.26 -19.82
C TYR A 147 -10.93 15.32 -19.54
N ALA A 148 -11.03 14.78 -18.32
CA ALA A 148 -12.12 13.91 -17.92
C ALA A 148 -13.47 14.67 -17.99
N GLU A 149 -13.54 15.86 -17.40
CA GLU A 149 -14.72 16.72 -17.41
C GLU A 149 -15.15 17.09 -18.84
N ASP A 150 -14.23 17.61 -19.65
CA ASP A 150 -14.47 18.00 -21.06
C ASP A 150 -15.00 16.84 -21.91
N ASN A 151 -14.63 15.60 -21.55
CA ASN A 151 -15.04 14.41 -22.27
C ASN A 151 -16.19 13.65 -21.58
N GLY A 152 -16.79 14.22 -20.52
CA GLY A 152 -17.95 13.65 -19.85
C GLY A 152 -17.65 12.40 -19.03
N PHE A 153 -16.43 12.27 -18.51
CA PHE A 153 -16.06 11.26 -17.51
C PHE A 153 -16.25 11.86 -16.11
N PHE A 154 -17.18 11.29 -15.34
CA PHE A 154 -17.26 11.52 -13.90
C PHE A 154 -16.36 10.51 -13.19
N GLU A 155 -15.27 11.01 -12.65
CA GLU A 155 -14.36 10.23 -11.84
C GLU A 155 -15.00 9.90 -10.48
N PHE A 156 -15.07 8.61 -10.17
CA PHE A 156 -15.46 8.07 -8.88
C PHE A 156 -14.25 7.38 -8.26
N VAL A 157 -13.65 8.05 -7.29
CA VAL A 157 -12.49 7.54 -6.56
C VAL A 157 -12.95 6.65 -5.41
N TYR A 158 -12.45 5.41 -5.36
CA TYR A 158 -12.71 4.52 -4.23
C TYR A 158 -12.10 5.08 -2.93
N PRO A 159 -12.71 4.81 -1.76
CA PRO A 159 -12.07 5.14 -0.49
C PRO A 159 -10.68 4.50 -0.39
N PRO A 160 -9.72 5.13 0.31
CA PRO A 160 -8.36 4.61 0.42
C PRO A 160 -8.36 3.22 1.08
N HIS A 161 -7.39 2.38 0.69
CA HIS A 161 -7.18 1.03 1.24
C HIS A 161 -8.37 0.07 1.09
N THR A 162 -9.16 0.22 0.04
CA THR A 162 -10.32 -0.65 -0.26
C THR A 162 -10.01 -1.82 -1.19
N THR A 163 -8.72 -2.12 -1.38
CA THR A 163 -8.25 -3.25 -2.20
C THR A 163 -8.99 -4.54 -1.83
N THR A 164 -9.39 -5.33 -2.83
CA THR A 164 -10.15 -6.60 -2.78
C THR A 164 -11.67 -6.58 -2.55
N ALA A 165 -12.22 -5.61 -1.81
CA ALA A 165 -13.65 -5.56 -1.53
C ALA A 165 -14.44 -4.76 -2.58
N HIS A 166 -13.88 -3.61 -3.00
CA HIS A 166 -14.59 -2.62 -3.82
C HIS A 166 -13.99 -2.44 -5.22
N ALA A 167 -12.68 -2.65 -5.38
CA ALA A 167 -12.02 -2.62 -6.67
C ALA A 167 -12.32 -3.91 -7.44
N LEU A 168 -13.13 -3.81 -8.50
CA LEU A 168 -13.48 -4.97 -9.34
C LEU A 168 -12.21 -5.57 -9.94
N LEU A 169 -11.31 -4.73 -10.48
CA LEU A 169 -10.11 -5.17 -11.18
C LEU A 169 -9.11 -5.91 -10.31
N ASP A 170 -8.99 -5.62 -9.01
CA ASP A 170 -8.18 -6.42 -8.08
C ASP A 170 -8.53 -7.92 -8.14
N ARG A 171 -9.83 -8.25 -8.19
CA ARG A 171 -10.29 -9.64 -8.30
C ARG A 171 -9.94 -10.23 -9.66
N VAL A 172 -10.08 -9.43 -10.70
CA VAL A 172 -9.79 -9.83 -12.08
C VAL A 172 -8.27 -10.01 -12.30
N PHE A 173 -7.44 -9.23 -11.64
CA PHE A 173 -5.98 -9.29 -11.76
C PHE A 173 -5.37 -10.55 -11.14
N HIS A 174 -6.02 -11.15 -10.14
CA HIS A 174 -5.62 -12.47 -9.69
C HIS A 174 -5.65 -13.52 -10.82
N MET A 175 -6.69 -13.46 -11.67
CA MET A 175 -6.82 -14.32 -12.85
C MET A 175 -5.80 -13.97 -13.93
N TRP A 176 -5.52 -12.67 -14.14
CA TRP A 176 -4.50 -12.20 -15.06
C TRP A 176 -3.13 -12.78 -14.70
N HIS A 177 -2.70 -12.57 -13.46
CA HIS A 177 -1.41 -13.00 -12.96
C HIS A 177 -1.22 -14.51 -13.07
N THR A 178 -2.27 -15.29 -12.80
CA THR A 178 -2.28 -16.74 -13.01
C THR A 178 -2.12 -17.09 -14.49
N THR A 179 -2.86 -16.42 -15.38
CA THR A 179 -2.84 -16.66 -16.83
C THR A 179 -1.50 -16.31 -17.45
N TYR A 180 -0.97 -15.14 -17.12
CA TYR A 180 0.34 -14.65 -17.54
C TYR A 180 1.47 -15.56 -17.04
N SER A 181 1.47 -15.95 -15.76
CA SER A 181 2.47 -16.86 -15.19
C SER A 181 2.49 -18.21 -15.93
N LYS A 182 1.32 -18.76 -16.30
CA LYS A 182 1.24 -19.99 -17.10
C LYS A 182 1.80 -19.82 -18.52
N GLN A 183 1.64 -18.65 -19.15
CA GLN A 183 2.25 -18.41 -20.47
C GLN A 183 3.77 -18.24 -20.37
N VAL A 184 4.24 -17.52 -19.35
CA VAL A 184 5.66 -17.41 -19.02
C VAL A 184 6.30 -18.77 -18.80
N GLU A 185 5.64 -19.67 -18.05
CA GLU A 185 6.12 -21.04 -17.80
C GLU A 185 6.21 -21.84 -19.10
N ARG A 186 5.19 -21.77 -19.97
CA ARG A 186 5.20 -22.45 -21.27
C ARG A 186 6.30 -21.96 -22.17
N TRP A 187 6.48 -20.64 -22.26
CA TRP A 187 7.57 -20.04 -23.04
C TRP A 187 8.93 -20.50 -22.52
N SER A 188 9.10 -20.53 -21.19
CA SER A 188 10.35 -20.96 -20.54
C SER A 188 10.66 -22.43 -20.79
N LYS A 189 9.64 -23.32 -20.78
CA LYS A 189 9.80 -24.73 -21.13
C LYS A 189 10.21 -24.93 -22.59
N ALA A 190 9.67 -24.12 -23.50
CA ALA A 190 10.02 -24.15 -24.92
C ALA A 190 11.39 -23.52 -25.23
N ASN A 191 11.91 -22.68 -24.32
CA ASN A 191 13.15 -21.92 -24.49
C ASN A 191 14.10 -22.09 -23.29
N PRO A 192 14.58 -23.32 -23.02
CA PRO A 192 15.45 -23.57 -21.88
C PRO A 192 16.72 -22.70 -21.94
N GLY A 193 17.09 -22.10 -20.80
CA GLY A 193 18.28 -21.27 -20.67
C GLY A 193 18.15 -19.83 -21.19
N LYS A 194 17.03 -19.45 -21.83
CA LYS A 194 16.80 -18.06 -22.25
C LYS A 194 16.13 -17.24 -21.15
N ALA A 195 16.63 -16.02 -20.94
CA ALA A 195 16.03 -15.07 -20.00
C ALA A 195 14.81 -14.37 -20.63
N ILE A 196 13.83 -14.03 -19.79
CA ILE A 196 12.66 -13.23 -20.21
C ILE A 196 13.04 -11.76 -20.16
N THR A 197 13.03 -11.13 -21.33
CA THR A 197 13.26 -9.69 -21.53
C THR A 197 11.95 -9.00 -21.88
N LYS A 198 11.93 -7.67 -21.99
CA LYS A 198 10.75 -6.93 -22.49
C LYS A 198 10.36 -7.32 -23.92
N ALA A 199 11.33 -7.71 -24.75
CA ALA A 199 11.04 -8.22 -26.10
C ALA A 199 10.29 -9.57 -26.02
N VAL A 200 10.71 -10.44 -25.10
CA VAL A 200 9.99 -11.69 -24.83
C VAL A 200 8.60 -11.41 -24.25
N PHE A 201 8.46 -10.40 -23.38
CA PHE A 201 7.15 -9.96 -22.90
C PHE A 201 6.20 -9.61 -24.04
N GLY A 202 6.65 -8.81 -25.02
CA GLY A 202 5.86 -8.48 -26.22
C GLY A 202 5.40 -9.72 -27.00
N ALA A 203 6.22 -10.77 -27.05
CA ALA A 203 5.84 -12.04 -27.70
C ALA A 203 4.87 -12.91 -26.87
N VAL A 204 4.96 -12.85 -25.53
CA VAL A 204 4.14 -13.67 -24.61
C VAL A 204 2.79 -13.01 -24.31
N PHE A 205 2.75 -11.68 -24.27
CA PHE A 205 1.60 -10.88 -23.88
C PHE A 205 0.33 -11.18 -24.70
N PRO A 206 0.35 -11.21 -26.06
CA PRO A 206 -0.85 -11.46 -26.85
C PRO A 206 -1.57 -12.77 -26.48
N ALA A 207 -0.80 -13.85 -26.30
CA ALA A 207 -1.34 -15.15 -25.94
C ALA A 207 -1.88 -15.20 -24.50
N ALA A 208 -1.31 -14.41 -23.58
CA ALA A 208 -1.80 -14.26 -22.22
C ALA A 208 -3.10 -13.44 -22.19
N TRP A 209 -3.11 -12.31 -22.90
CA TRP A 209 -4.25 -11.40 -23.03
C TRP A 209 -5.48 -12.11 -23.60
N ASP A 210 -5.32 -12.77 -24.76
CA ASP A 210 -6.39 -13.54 -25.41
C ASP A 210 -7.02 -14.59 -24.48
N ARG A 211 -6.20 -15.26 -23.67
CA ARG A 211 -6.68 -16.29 -22.73
C ARG A 211 -7.38 -15.67 -21.53
N TRP A 212 -6.90 -14.54 -21.05
CA TRP A 212 -7.48 -13.86 -19.90
C TRP A 212 -8.87 -13.33 -20.25
N GLN A 213 -9.02 -12.65 -21.38
CA GLN A 213 -10.32 -12.17 -21.86
C GLN A 213 -11.33 -13.31 -22.02
N LYS A 214 -10.93 -14.44 -22.60
CA LYS A 214 -11.78 -15.64 -22.70
C LYS A 214 -12.20 -16.17 -21.34
N SER A 215 -11.26 -16.26 -20.40
CA SER A 215 -11.53 -16.80 -19.06
C SER A 215 -12.57 -15.99 -18.28
N ILE A 216 -12.75 -14.71 -18.62
CA ILE A 216 -13.72 -13.82 -17.96
C ILE A 216 -15.08 -13.86 -18.66
N ARG A 217 -15.10 -13.93 -20.00
CA ARG A 217 -16.34 -14.15 -20.76
C ARG A 217 -17.00 -15.49 -20.45
N ASP A 218 -16.19 -16.51 -20.21
CA ASP A 218 -16.64 -17.86 -19.92
C ASP A 218 -17.05 -18.07 -18.45
N VAL A 219 -16.82 -17.09 -17.56
CA VAL A 219 -17.42 -17.13 -16.21
C VAL A 219 -18.93 -17.05 -16.42
N PRO A 220 -19.69 -18.11 -16.09
CA PRO A 220 -21.14 -18.04 -16.18
C PRO A 220 -21.55 -16.81 -15.40
N SER A 221 -22.27 -15.87 -16.04
CA SER A 221 -22.75 -14.70 -15.32
C SER A 221 -23.39 -15.20 -14.03
N VAL A 222 -23.09 -14.57 -12.90
CA VAL A 222 -23.71 -14.94 -11.62
C VAL A 222 -25.24 -14.84 -11.72
N ALA A 223 -25.76 -14.15 -12.74
CA ALA A 223 -27.12 -14.26 -13.25
C ALA A 223 -27.40 -15.54 -14.09
N SER A 224 -26.81 -16.68 -13.74
CA SER A 224 -27.15 -17.95 -14.37
C SER A 224 -28.57 -18.36 -13.95
N LYS A 225 -29.34 -18.91 -14.89
CA LYS A 225 -30.80 -19.13 -14.85
C LYS A 225 -31.34 -19.83 -13.60
N GLU A 226 -30.52 -20.45 -12.76
CA GLU A 226 -30.93 -21.11 -11.51
C GLU A 226 -31.20 -20.13 -10.36
N GLU A 227 -30.46 -19.02 -10.24
CA GLU A 227 -30.77 -17.98 -9.23
C GLU A 227 -31.96 -17.13 -9.64
N ILE A 228 -32.15 -16.89 -10.95
CA ILE A 228 -33.35 -16.23 -11.47
C ILE A 228 -34.58 -17.14 -11.30
N LYS A 229 -34.44 -18.46 -11.47
CA LYS A 229 -35.51 -19.41 -11.14
C LYS A 229 -35.83 -19.40 -9.64
N LYS A 230 -34.82 -19.48 -8.76
CA LYS A 230 -35.04 -19.41 -7.30
C LYS A 230 -35.68 -18.08 -6.86
N SER A 231 -35.24 -16.96 -7.45
CA SER A 231 -35.83 -15.63 -7.25
C SER A 231 -37.29 -15.56 -7.69
N ASN A 232 -37.65 -16.21 -8.80
CA ASN A 232 -39.03 -16.28 -9.27
C ASN A 232 -39.89 -17.24 -8.43
N THR A 233 -39.33 -18.36 -7.95
CA THR A 233 -40.04 -19.29 -7.04
C THR A 233 -40.31 -18.65 -5.67
N VAL A 234 -39.35 -17.88 -5.13
CA VAL A 234 -39.55 -17.11 -3.89
C VAL A 234 -40.57 -15.98 -4.07
N LYS A 235 -40.65 -15.36 -5.25
CA LYS A 235 -41.69 -14.37 -5.57
C LYS A 235 -43.09 -14.97 -5.67
N GLU A 236 -43.23 -16.18 -6.22
CA GLU A 236 -44.51 -16.90 -6.26
C GLU A 236 -44.97 -17.36 -4.87
N GLU A 237 -44.05 -17.81 -4.00
CA GLU A 237 -44.37 -18.12 -2.60
C GLU A 237 -44.73 -16.85 -1.79
N MET A 238 -44.03 -15.74 -1.98
CA MET A 238 -44.33 -14.47 -1.28
C MET A 238 -45.65 -13.81 -1.75
N ALA A 239 -46.14 -14.09 -2.96
CA ALA A 239 -47.43 -13.60 -3.44
C ALA A 239 -48.64 -14.28 -2.78
N THR A 240 -48.42 -15.40 -2.06
CA THR A 240 -49.47 -16.12 -1.32
C THR A 240 -49.52 -15.75 0.17
N LEU A 241 -48.59 -14.93 0.66
CA LEU A 241 -48.60 -14.46 2.04
C LEU A 241 -49.48 -13.20 2.16
N PRO A 242 -50.31 -13.08 3.21
CA PRO A 242 -51.12 -11.89 3.44
C PRO A 242 -50.20 -10.65 3.58
N PRO A 243 -50.65 -9.48 3.11
CA PRO A 243 -49.82 -8.27 3.08
C PRO A 243 -49.37 -7.92 4.51
N ILE A 244 -48.05 -7.96 4.72
CA ILE A 244 -47.44 -7.48 5.95
C ILE A 244 -47.46 -5.96 5.89
N THR A 245 -48.30 -5.34 6.72
CA THR A 245 -48.23 -3.91 7.02
C THR A 245 -46.86 -3.64 7.67
N PRO A 246 -46.03 -2.71 7.15
CA PRO A 246 -44.76 -2.40 7.76
C PRO A 246 -45.00 -1.77 9.14
N GLN A 247 -44.49 -2.39 10.21
CA GLN A 247 -44.37 -1.69 11.47
C GLN A 247 -43.21 -0.70 11.36
N GLU A 248 -43.55 0.55 11.06
CA GLU A 248 -42.70 1.72 11.29
C GLU A 248 -42.35 1.77 12.78
N GLY A 249 -41.17 1.29 13.16
CA GLY A 249 -40.79 1.34 14.56
C GLY A 249 -39.37 0.88 14.90
N THR A 250 -38.79 -0.07 14.17
CA THR A 250 -37.56 -0.73 14.65
C THR A 250 -36.26 -0.19 14.06
N PHE A 251 -36.28 0.38 12.86
CA PHE A 251 -35.08 0.92 12.23
C PHE A 251 -34.67 2.29 12.81
N HIS A 252 -35.68 3.13 13.11
CA HIS A 252 -35.46 4.46 13.67
C HIS A 252 -34.87 4.41 15.08
N THR A 253 -35.28 3.44 15.91
CA THR A 253 -34.75 3.30 17.28
C THR A 253 -33.28 2.90 17.30
N ARG A 254 -32.81 2.14 16.30
CA ARG A 254 -31.42 1.69 16.24
C ARG A 254 -30.47 2.81 15.81
N GLN A 255 -30.92 3.64 14.86
CA GLN A 255 -30.17 4.82 14.42
C GLN A 255 -30.10 5.89 15.52
N GLN A 256 -31.21 6.16 16.20
CA GLN A 256 -31.26 7.09 17.34
C GLN A 256 -30.37 6.65 18.49
N LYS A 257 -30.32 5.34 18.82
CA LYS A 257 -29.40 4.81 19.84
C LYS A 257 -27.93 5.03 19.48
N LEU A 258 -27.57 4.86 18.20
CA LEU A 258 -26.19 5.04 17.73
C LEU A 258 -25.78 6.53 17.73
N GLU A 259 -26.71 7.42 17.39
CA GLU A 259 -26.49 8.87 17.44
C GLU A 259 -26.34 9.36 18.89
N GLU A 260 -27.13 8.80 19.82
CA GLU A 260 -27.04 9.13 21.24
C GLU A 260 -25.75 8.62 21.91
N GLU A 261 -25.29 7.40 21.60
CA GLU A 261 -23.98 6.89 22.05
C GLU A 261 -22.82 7.77 21.55
N ASN A 262 -22.86 8.19 20.29
CA ASN A 262 -21.84 9.08 19.72
C ASN A 262 -21.87 10.49 20.34
N ARG A 263 -23.04 11.00 20.71
CA ARG A 263 -23.16 12.27 21.44
C ARG A 263 -22.51 12.18 22.82
N LEU A 264 -22.81 11.12 23.58
CA LEU A 264 -22.26 10.91 24.92
C LEU A 264 -20.72 10.76 24.91
N LEU A 265 -20.17 10.07 23.90
CA LEU A 265 -18.71 9.95 23.74
C LEU A 265 -18.04 11.31 23.49
N ARG A 266 -18.66 12.20 22.71
CA ARG A 266 -18.14 13.54 22.44
C ARG A 266 -18.19 14.42 23.69
N GLU A 267 -19.27 14.34 24.47
CA GLU A 267 -19.40 15.06 25.74
C GLU A 267 -18.36 14.60 26.77
N GLU A 268 -18.11 13.29 26.87
CA GLU A 268 -17.10 12.76 27.80
C GLU A 268 -15.67 13.15 27.40
N LEU A 269 -15.37 13.18 26.10
CA LEU A 269 -14.08 13.68 25.59
C LEU A 269 -13.87 15.17 25.88
N LEU A 270 -14.92 15.98 25.73
CA LEU A 270 -14.88 17.40 26.09
C LEU A 270 -14.69 17.58 27.60
N ARG A 271 -15.38 16.77 28.42
CA ARG A 271 -15.21 16.76 29.88
C ARG A 271 -13.77 16.43 30.26
N LEU A 272 -13.19 15.37 29.69
CA LEU A 272 -11.81 14.96 29.96
C LEU A 272 -10.79 16.01 29.51
N ARG A 273 -11.02 16.71 28.39
CA ARG A 273 -10.18 17.84 27.96
C ARG A 273 -10.29 19.07 28.85
N SER A 274 -11.44 19.29 29.49
CA SER A 274 -11.68 20.44 30.37
C SER A 274 -11.16 20.25 31.79
N GLN A 275 -10.74 19.03 32.16
CA GLN A 275 -10.13 18.79 33.46
C GLN A 275 -8.66 19.24 33.43
N PRO A 276 -8.24 20.15 34.32
CA PRO A 276 -6.84 20.49 34.45
C PRO A 276 -6.08 19.25 34.92
N LEU A 277 -4.99 18.92 34.20
CA LEU A 277 -4.08 17.86 34.58
C LEU A 277 -3.61 18.09 36.02
N SER A 278 -3.61 17.03 36.82
CA SER A 278 -3.08 17.13 38.18
C SER A 278 -1.57 17.43 38.13
N PRO A 279 -1.00 18.11 39.14
CA PRO A 279 0.43 18.37 39.20
C PRO A 279 1.30 17.10 39.05
N GLU A 280 0.79 15.94 39.48
CA GLU A 280 1.45 14.64 39.36
C GLU A 280 1.53 14.13 37.91
N GLU A 281 0.57 14.50 37.05
CA GLU A 281 0.57 14.15 35.63
C GLU A 281 1.47 15.07 34.79
N ILE A 282 1.75 16.27 35.29
CA ILE A 282 2.65 17.25 34.63
C ILE A 282 4.12 16.88 34.88
N ASP A 283 4.45 16.34 36.05
CA ASP A 283 5.82 15.92 36.40
C ASP A 283 6.30 14.66 35.65
N LEU A 284 5.38 13.83 35.14
CA LEU A 284 5.73 12.66 34.30
C LEU A 284 6.14 13.04 32.87
N CYS A 285 5.75 14.23 32.39
CA CYS A 285 6.01 14.67 31.02
C CYS A 285 7.31 15.49 30.85
N THR A 286 8.03 15.82 31.93
CA THR A 286 9.18 16.73 31.86
C THR A 286 10.50 16.21 32.44
N SER A 287 10.55 15.01 33.03
CA SER A 287 11.80 14.47 33.59
C SER A 287 12.49 13.44 32.68
N SER A 288 13.48 13.91 31.92
CA SER A 288 14.58 13.10 31.38
C SER A 288 15.62 12.88 32.48
N THR A 289 15.81 11.64 32.97
CA THR A 289 17.11 10.97 33.24
C THR A 289 16.93 9.66 34.04
N ASP A 290 17.87 8.74 33.82
CA ASP A 290 18.03 7.43 34.45
C ASP A 290 17.86 7.42 35.98
N ALA A 291 16.94 6.60 36.50
CA ALA A 291 17.01 6.10 37.88
C ALA A 291 16.27 4.75 38.05
N GLN A 292 16.85 3.92 38.93
CA GLN A 292 16.47 2.54 39.24
C GLN A 292 15.07 2.42 39.87
N ILE A 293 14.35 1.35 39.49
CA ILE A 293 13.06 0.97 40.07
C ILE A 293 13.30 0.20 41.39
N PRO A 294 12.75 0.64 42.54
CA PRO A 294 12.63 -0.20 43.72
C PRO A 294 11.33 -1.02 43.68
N SER A 295 11.40 -2.25 44.18
CA SER A 295 10.29 -3.19 44.29
C SER A 295 9.42 -2.93 45.52
N VAL A 296 8.12 -2.68 45.34
CA VAL A 296 7.01 -2.87 46.30
C VAL A 296 5.76 -2.99 45.41
N GLY A 297 4.73 -3.80 45.61
CA GLY A 297 4.23 -4.66 46.66
C GLY A 297 2.75 -4.87 46.31
N THR A 298 2.24 -6.07 46.55
CA THR A 298 0.95 -6.59 46.09
C THR A 298 -0.28 -5.74 46.45
N SER A 299 -1.22 -5.59 45.51
CA SER A 299 -2.65 -5.75 45.81
C SER A 299 -3.46 -6.11 44.57
N LYS A 300 -4.00 -7.34 44.59
CA LYS A 300 -5.07 -7.82 43.72
C LYS A 300 -6.39 -7.22 44.21
N LYS A 301 -7.23 -6.72 43.29
CA LYS A 301 -8.63 -7.19 43.13
C LYS A 301 -9.37 -6.50 41.97
N LYS A 302 -9.89 -7.37 41.08
CA LYS A 302 -11.13 -7.27 40.29
C LYS A 302 -11.21 -6.24 39.15
N ALA A 303 -10.83 -6.70 37.95
CA ALA A 303 -11.63 -6.50 36.73
C ALA A 303 -11.22 -7.59 35.70
N THR A 304 -12.00 -8.66 35.59
CA THR A 304 -11.87 -9.64 34.50
C THR A 304 -13.26 -10.00 34.00
N GLN A 305 -13.60 -9.46 32.84
CA GLN A 305 -14.59 -9.90 31.84
C GLN A 305 -14.67 -8.69 30.90
N VAL A 306 -14.02 -8.63 29.75
CA VAL A 306 -13.80 -9.55 28.63
C VAL A 306 -12.37 -9.26 28.11
N TRP A 307 -11.83 -10.01 27.15
CA TRP A 307 -10.44 -9.97 26.63
C TRP A 307 -9.46 -10.93 27.31
N GLY A 308 -9.60 -12.21 26.95
CA GLY A 308 -8.58 -13.21 27.20
C GLY A 308 -7.28 -12.91 26.43
N SER A 309 -6.19 -12.77 27.19
CA SER A 309 -4.78 -12.95 26.81
C SER A 309 -4.28 -12.21 25.56
N VAL A 310 -4.12 -10.89 25.66
CA VAL A 310 -3.05 -10.20 24.93
C VAL A 310 -1.88 -10.03 25.91
N PRO A 311 -0.68 -10.61 25.64
CA PRO A 311 0.46 -10.41 26.52
C PRO A 311 0.79 -8.91 26.62
N ALA A 312 1.27 -8.45 27.78
CA ALA A 312 1.54 -7.03 28.04
C ALA A 312 2.47 -6.36 26.99
N THR A 313 3.30 -7.16 26.31
CA THR A 313 4.12 -6.75 25.16
C THR A 313 3.29 -6.42 23.91
N GLY A 314 2.20 -7.14 23.66
CA GLY A 314 1.26 -6.86 22.59
C GLY A 314 0.46 -5.58 22.83
N LEU A 315 0.03 -5.34 24.07
CA LEU A 315 -0.69 -4.12 24.43
C LEU A 315 0.18 -2.86 24.27
N ARG A 316 1.45 -2.92 24.71
CA ARG A 316 2.41 -1.82 24.52
C ARG A 316 2.73 -1.55 23.05
N LYS A 317 2.73 -2.59 22.21
CA LYS A 317 2.89 -2.43 20.77
C LYS A 317 1.66 -1.73 20.17
N MET A 318 0.46 -2.17 20.52
CA MET A 318 -0.78 -1.56 20.04
C MET A 318 -0.92 -0.09 20.47
N LEU A 319 -0.49 0.27 21.68
CA LEU A 319 -0.47 1.68 22.12
C LEU A 319 0.50 2.52 21.28
N ARG A 320 1.73 2.05 21.05
CA ARG A 320 2.69 2.75 20.17
C ARG A 320 2.17 2.88 18.74
N ASP A 321 1.58 1.82 18.20
CA ASP A 321 0.98 1.82 16.86
C ASP A 321 -0.21 2.80 16.77
N ALA A 322 -0.93 3.05 17.87
CA ALA A 322 -2.02 4.01 17.95
C ALA A 322 -1.51 5.46 18.09
N GLU A 323 -0.50 5.70 18.93
CA GLU A 323 0.19 6.99 19.06
C GLU A 323 0.84 7.41 17.74
N ASP A 324 1.48 6.48 17.04
CA ASP A 324 2.08 6.73 15.72
C ASP A 324 1.02 7.08 14.66
N LYS A 325 -0.16 6.45 14.71
CA LYS A 325 -1.29 6.78 13.82
C LYS A 325 -1.88 8.15 14.13
N GLU A 326 -2.01 8.52 15.40
CA GLU A 326 -2.51 9.83 15.79
C GLU A 326 -1.51 10.93 15.40
N ARG A 327 -0.21 10.69 15.55
CA ARG A 327 0.84 11.61 15.07
C ARG A 327 0.78 11.80 13.56
N GLN A 328 0.66 10.71 12.79
CA GLN A 328 0.50 10.79 11.32
C GLN A 328 -0.77 11.55 10.92
N ARG A 329 -1.86 11.41 11.68
CA ARG A 329 -3.10 12.14 11.47
C ARG A 329 -2.94 13.63 11.76
N GLN A 330 -2.24 14.00 12.82
CA GLN A 330 -1.91 15.39 13.16
C GLN A 330 -1.01 16.04 12.10
N GLU A 331 0.05 15.35 11.66
CA GLU A 331 0.92 15.80 10.56
C GLU A 331 0.13 16.01 9.25
N GLY A 332 -0.83 15.12 8.96
CA GLY A 332 -1.72 15.27 7.81
C GLY A 332 -2.66 16.48 7.90
N LEU A 333 -3.18 16.78 9.10
CA LEU A 333 -4.00 17.96 9.37
C LEU A 333 -3.20 19.26 9.25
N GLU A 334 -1.97 19.31 9.74
CA GLU A 334 -1.07 20.46 9.58
C GLU A 334 -0.73 20.72 8.11
N LEU A 335 -0.43 19.67 7.34
CA LEU A 335 -0.22 19.76 5.89
C LEU A 335 -1.47 20.31 5.18
N GLN A 336 -2.66 19.82 5.55
CA GLN A 336 -3.91 20.29 4.96
C GLN A 336 -4.19 21.77 5.29
N GLN A 337 -3.86 22.22 6.51
CA GLN A 337 -3.95 23.63 6.90
C GLN A 337 -2.94 24.50 6.14
N MET A 338 -1.70 24.02 5.94
CA MET A 338 -0.72 24.73 5.11
C MET A 338 -1.18 24.85 3.66
N PHE A 339 -1.72 23.77 3.06
CA PHE A 339 -2.26 23.83 1.70
C PHE A 339 -3.42 24.83 1.60
N ALA A 340 -4.36 24.82 2.54
CA ALA A 340 -5.46 25.79 2.57
C ALA A 340 -4.96 27.24 2.75
N SER A 341 -3.86 27.44 3.48
CA SER A 341 -3.22 28.75 3.60
C SER A 341 -2.58 29.20 2.29
N CYS A 342 -1.86 28.31 1.60
CA CYS A 342 -1.26 28.61 0.30
C CYS A 342 -2.31 28.87 -0.79
N SER A 343 -3.42 28.11 -0.81
CA SER A 343 -4.51 28.35 -1.76
C SER A 343 -5.15 29.72 -1.58
N ARG A 344 -5.40 30.16 -0.33
CA ARG A 344 -5.93 31.51 -0.07
C ARG A 344 -4.96 32.62 -0.47
N GLU A 345 -3.66 32.38 -0.31
CA GLU A 345 -2.65 33.36 -0.71
C GLU A 345 -2.54 33.46 -2.24
N LEU A 346 -2.68 32.33 -2.95
CA LEU A 346 -2.75 32.34 -4.42
C LEU A 346 -4.01 33.05 -4.94
N GLU A 347 -5.17 32.80 -4.33
CA GLU A 347 -6.41 33.53 -4.67
C GLU A 347 -6.27 35.04 -4.40
N ARG A 348 -5.57 35.43 -3.33
CA ARG A 348 -5.28 36.84 -3.03
C ARG A 348 -4.39 37.47 -4.11
N ILE A 349 -3.33 36.78 -4.53
CA ILE A 349 -2.43 37.25 -5.59
C ILE A 349 -3.18 37.39 -6.90
N GLU A 350 -4.01 36.42 -7.28
CA GLU A 350 -4.80 36.46 -8.52
C GLU A 350 -5.83 37.61 -8.51
N GLN A 351 -6.44 37.90 -7.35
CA GLN A 351 -7.31 39.07 -7.19
C GLN A 351 -6.55 40.39 -7.28
N GLU A 352 -5.34 40.47 -6.71
CA GLU A 352 -4.47 41.65 -6.81
C GLU A 352 -3.98 41.87 -8.25
N GLU A 353 -3.63 40.80 -8.98
CA GLU A 353 -3.23 40.87 -10.39
C GLU A 353 -4.40 41.29 -11.29
N ASN A 354 -5.60 40.74 -11.08
CA ASN A 354 -6.79 41.14 -11.85
C ASN A 354 -7.20 42.58 -11.56
N ALA A 355 -7.10 43.05 -10.32
CA ALA A 355 -7.36 44.44 -9.97
C ALA A 355 -6.33 45.41 -10.59
N GLN A 356 -5.06 44.99 -10.70
CA GLN A 356 -4.02 45.79 -11.36
C GLN A 356 -4.13 45.75 -12.89
N ALA A 357 -4.66 44.66 -13.46
CA ALA A 357 -4.87 44.52 -14.90
C ALA A 357 -6.00 45.42 -15.42
N GLU A 358 -7.01 45.73 -14.60
CA GLU A 358 -8.09 46.66 -14.97
C GLU A 358 -7.62 48.14 -15.01
N ASP A 359 -6.54 48.49 -14.32
CA ASP A 359 -5.98 49.86 -14.29
C ASP A 359 -4.81 50.09 -15.28
N ALA A 360 -4.36 49.05 -16.00
CA ALA A 360 -3.14 49.08 -16.82
C ALA A 360 -3.41 48.87 -18.33
N GLU A 361 -4.26 49.69 -18.94
CA GLU A 361 -4.16 49.97 -20.39
C GLU A 361 -3.04 50.99 -20.65
N MET A 362 -1.77 50.58 -20.57
CA MET A 362 -0.69 51.24 -21.30
C MET A 362 0.42 50.24 -21.63
N GLU A 363 0.71 50.15 -22.93
CA GLU A 363 1.80 49.37 -23.52
C GLU A 363 3.16 49.76 -22.93
N GLU A 364 3.81 48.85 -22.20
CA GLU A 364 5.28 48.86 -22.09
C GLU A 364 5.86 47.46 -22.39
N PRO A 365 6.63 47.29 -23.48
CA PRO A 365 7.26 46.03 -23.84
C PRO A 365 8.38 45.55 -22.89
N GLY A 366 8.62 46.21 -21.75
CA GLY A 366 9.66 45.84 -20.78
C GLY A 366 9.25 44.81 -19.73
N GLN A 367 7.96 44.73 -19.36
CA GLN A 367 7.53 43.89 -18.23
C GLN A 367 7.63 42.38 -18.54
N ALA A 368 7.33 41.97 -19.77
CA ALA A 368 7.39 40.57 -20.19
C ALA A 368 8.83 40.00 -20.22
N GLU A 369 9.86 40.84 -20.33
CA GLU A 369 11.25 40.40 -20.20
C GLU A 369 11.66 40.23 -18.72
N ILE A 370 11.16 41.12 -17.84
CA ILE A 370 11.39 41.02 -16.40
C ILE A 370 10.75 39.73 -15.84
N PHE A 371 9.50 39.43 -16.22
CA PHE A 371 8.84 38.19 -15.80
C PHE A 371 9.58 36.94 -16.26
N ARG A 372 10.06 36.91 -17.52
CA ARG A 372 10.86 35.78 -18.03
C ARG A 372 12.20 35.64 -17.30
N ALA A 373 12.85 36.74 -16.95
CA ALA A 373 14.08 36.71 -16.16
C ALA A 373 13.84 36.16 -14.73
N CYS A 374 12.74 36.58 -14.09
CA CYS A 374 12.34 36.07 -12.78
C CYS A 374 12.00 34.57 -12.83
N GLU A 375 11.28 34.10 -13.85
CA GLU A 375 10.93 32.68 -14.00
C GLU A 375 12.17 31.78 -14.17
N VAL A 376 13.14 32.23 -14.98
CA VAL A 376 14.41 31.50 -15.15
C VAL A 376 15.18 31.40 -13.83
N GLU A 377 15.20 32.47 -13.04
CA GLU A 377 15.91 32.49 -11.76
C GLU A 377 15.20 31.64 -10.69
N LEU A 378 13.87 31.62 -10.69
CA LEU A 378 13.06 30.77 -9.82
C LEU A 378 13.31 29.28 -10.11
N ILE A 379 13.35 28.90 -11.40
CA ILE A 379 13.72 27.54 -11.82
C ILE A 379 15.16 27.18 -11.39
N ARG A 380 16.10 28.14 -11.41
CA ARG A 380 17.48 27.93 -10.94
C ARG A 380 17.50 27.63 -9.45
N LEU A 381 16.83 28.46 -8.65
CA LEU A 381 16.73 28.30 -7.19
C LEU A 381 16.05 26.98 -6.80
N GLU A 382 15.00 26.57 -7.50
CA GLU A 382 14.35 25.27 -7.26
C GLU A 382 15.29 24.09 -7.53
N LYS A 383 16.09 24.16 -8.59
CA LYS A 383 17.09 23.13 -8.92
C LYS A 383 18.18 23.06 -7.84
N GLU A 384 18.64 24.21 -7.35
CA GLU A 384 19.63 24.29 -6.26
C GLU A 384 19.06 23.76 -4.94
N ALA A 385 17.84 24.12 -4.57
CA ALA A 385 17.16 23.60 -3.39
C ALA A 385 16.96 22.08 -3.47
N LYS A 386 16.57 21.55 -4.64
CA LYS A 386 16.42 20.11 -4.87
C LYS A 386 17.76 19.37 -4.80
N LYS A 387 18.86 20.00 -5.24
CA LYS A 387 20.21 19.46 -5.10
C LYS A 387 20.63 19.43 -3.62
N ALA A 388 20.42 20.51 -2.87
CA ALA A 388 20.72 20.60 -1.45
C ALA A 388 19.97 19.52 -0.63
N ARG A 389 18.65 19.35 -0.86
CA ARG A 389 17.85 18.29 -0.21
C ARG A 389 18.39 16.88 -0.48
N ARG A 390 18.86 16.60 -1.71
CA ARG A 390 19.47 15.32 -2.06
C ARG A 390 20.82 15.09 -1.38
N GLU A 391 21.58 16.15 -1.15
CA GLU A 391 22.86 16.09 -0.44
C GLU A 391 22.64 15.88 1.06
N GLU A 392 21.65 16.54 1.64
CA GLU A 392 21.22 16.35 3.03
C GLU A 392 20.70 14.92 3.27
N GLU A 393 19.82 14.41 2.40
CA GLU A 393 19.31 13.02 2.51
C GLU A 393 20.45 11.99 2.41
N LYS A 394 21.45 12.24 1.54
CA LYS A 394 22.65 11.40 1.45
C LYS A 394 23.49 11.46 2.73
N ALA A 395 23.66 12.64 3.31
CA ALA A 395 24.39 12.83 4.57
C ALA A 395 23.67 12.13 5.73
N GLN A 396 22.34 12.25 5.82
CA GLN A 396 21.52 11.59 6.83
C GLN A 396 21.62 10.06 6.72
N LYS A 397 21.49 9.49 5.51
CA LYS A 397 21.66 8.04 5.29
C LYS A 397 23.08 7.56 5.60
N ALA A 398 24.10 8.40 5.38
CA ALA A 398 25.48 8.08 5.75
C ALA A 398 25.66 8.08 7.28
N ALA A 399 25.08 9.06 7.98
CA ALA A 399 25.09 9.14 9.43
C ALA A 399 24.36 7.96 10.09
N GLU A 400 23.19 7.59 9.57
CA GLU A 400 22.42 6.43 10.04
C GLU A 400 23.21 5.12 9.91
N LYS A 401 23.83 4.89 8.74
CA LYS A 401 24.70 3.72 8.52
C LYS A 401 25.94 3.73 9.43
N ALA A 402 26.48 4.90 9.75
CA ALA A 402 27.60 5.02 10.68
C ALA A 402 27.15 4.67 12.12
N ALA A 403 25.99 5.16 12.55
CA ALA A 403 25.39 4.83 13.84
C ALA A 403 25.07 3.33 13.96
N GLU A 404 24.50 2.71 12.93
CA GLU A 404 24.21 1.27 12.90
C GLU A 404 25.50 0.44 13.04
N ARG A 405 26.58 0.85 12.37
CA ARG A 405 27.90 0.19 12.50
C ARG A 405 28.47 0.33 13.91
N GLN A 406 28.33 1.50 14.54
CA GLN A 406 28.75 1.70 15.92
C GLN A 406 27.93 0.86 16.91
N HIS A 407 26.61 0.78 16.72
CA HIS A 407 25.73 -0.06 17.52
C HIS A 407 26.14 -1.54 17.43
N LYS A 408 26.31 -2.07 16.20
CA LYS A 408 26.77 -3.45 15.98
C LYS A 408 28.14 -3.72 16.59
N LYS A 409 29.04 -2.72 16.60
CA LYS A 409 30.35 -2.85 17.26
C LYS A 409 30.20 -2.96 18.78
N ARG A 410 29.42 -2.08 19.41
CA ARG A 410 29.14 -2.10 20.86
C ARG A 410 28.47 -3.41 21.29
N GLU A 411 27.54 -3.91 20.49
CA GLU A 411 26.87 -5.19 20.76
C GLU A 411 27.85 -6.38 20.72
N ARG A 412 28.76 -6.41 19.73
CA ARG A 412 29.82 -7.43 19.67
C ARG A 412 30.78 -7.35 20.86
N GLU A 413 31.14 -6.15 21.29
CA GLU A 413 31.98 -5.93 22.48
C GLU A 413 31.28 -6.40 23.76
N ARG A 414 29.99 -6.10 23.92
CA ARG A 414 29.17 -6.58 25.04
C ARG A 414 29.11 -8.11 25.10
N VAL A 415 28.79 -8.76 23.98
CA VAL A 415 28.75 -10.23 23.89
C VAL A 415 30.13 -10.85 24.16
N ALA A 416 31.21 -10.22 23.72
CA ALA A 416 32.56 -10.69 24.01
C ALA A 416 32.91 -10.55 25.51
N GLN A 417 32.46 -9.48 26.16
CA GLN A 417 32.64 -9.26 27.60
C GLN A 417 31.84 -10.28 28.43
N GLU A 418 30.58 -10.54 28.07
CA GLU A 418 29.74 -11.57 28.69
C GLU A 418 30.37 -12.97 28.59
N LYS A 419 30.93 -13.33 27.42
CA LYS A 419 31.64 -14.61 27.27
C LYS A 419 32.91 -14.70 28.11
N ARG A 420 33.63 -13.59 28.30
CA ARG A 420 34.82 -13.55 29.16
C ARG A 420 34.44 -13.75 30.63
N THR A 421 33.40 -13.06 31.11
CA THR A 421 32.94 -13.20 32.50
C THR A 421 32.41 -14.60 32.77
N GLU A 422 31.71 -15.22 31.82
CA GLU A 422 31.25 -16.62 31.92
C GLU A 422 32.44 -17.61 31.99
N LEU A 423 33.45 -17.43 31.12
CA LEU A 423 34.66 -18.26 31.12
C LEU A 423 35.42 -18.15 32.46
N ASP A 424 35.56 -16.94 32.99
CA ASP A 424 36.24 -16.70 34.27
C ASP A 424 35.44 -17.26 35.46
N ALA A 425 34.11 -17.21 35.41
CA ALA A 425 33.25 -17.87 36.39
C ALA A 425 33.42 -19.40 36.34
N ARG A 426 33.45 -20.00 35.13
CA ARG A 426 33.67 -21.44 34.94
C ARG A 426 35.05 -21.90 35.42
N LYS A 427 36.10 -21.10 35.17
CA LYS A 427 37.45 -21.36 35.70
C LYS A 427 37.47 -21.34 37.22
N ARG A 428 36.82 -20.35 37.85
CA ARG A 428 36.69 -20.27 39.31
C ARG A 428 35.96 -21.48 39.90
N ALA A 429 34.86 -21.90 39.29
CA ALA A 429 34.12 -23.08 39.71
C ALA A 429 34.96 -24.37 39.65
N LEU A 430 35.76 -24.54 38.58
CA LEU A 430 36.68 -25.67 38.45
C LEU A 430 37.78 -25.67 39.53
N LEU A 431 38.35 -24.49 39.85
CA LEU A 431 39.35 -24.36 40.93
C LEU A 431 38.76 -24.73 42.29
N HIS A 432 37.53 -24.30 42.61
CA HIS A 432 36.85 -24.68 43.85
C HIS A 432 36.52 -26.17 43.92
N SER A 433 36.09 -26.78 42.80
CA SER A 433 35.83 -28.23 42.75
C SER A 433 37.10 -29.06 42.98
N ARG A 434 38.26 -28.61 42.48
CA ARG A 434 39.54 -29.28 42.70
C ARG A 434 40.02 -29.16 44.15
N ALA A 435 39.89 -27.98 44.75
CA ALA A 435 40.23 -27.77 46.15
C ALA A 435 39.39 -28.65 47.10
N GLY A 436 38.11 -28.90 46.77
CA GLY A 436 37.25 -29.81 47.55
C GLY A 436 37.61 -31.30 47.42
N GLN A 437 38.20 -31.73 46.30
CA GLN A 437 38.68 -33.11 46.14
C GLN A 437 40.01 -33.34 46.88
N GLU A 438 40.91 -32.36 46.86
CA GLU A 438 42.21 -32.46 47.55
C GLU A 438 42.03 -32.52 49.10
N THR A 439 41.02 -31.86 49.67
CA THR A 439 40.69 -31.98 51.10
C THR A 439 40.00 -33.31 51.47
N SER A 440 39.24 -33.91 50.56
CA SER A 440 38.61 -35.22 50.78
C SER A 440 39.63 -36.38 50.77
N VAL A 441 40.65 -36.32 49.91
CA VAL A 441 41.71 -37.34 49.86
C VAL A 441 42.64 -37.26 51.07
N ALA A 442 42.90 -36.05 51.59
CA ALA A 442 43.67 -35.87 52.83
C ALA A 442 42.92 -36.38 54.08
N GLY A 443 41.58 -36.31 54.11
CA GLY A 443 40.77 -36.89 55.19
C GLY A 443 40.75 -38.42 55.19
N ALA A 444 40.69 -39.04 54.01
CA ALA A 444 40.64 -40.50 53.88
C ALA A 444 41.96 -41.21 54.25
N LEU A 445 43.10 -40.52 54.19
CA LEU A 445 44.40 -41.08 54.59
C LEU A 445 44.66 -41.03 56.11
N CYS A 446 43.85 -40.32 56.88
CA CYS A 446 43.98 -40.27 58.35
C CYS A 446 43.15 -41.35 59.08
N GLU A 447 42.14 -41.95 58.43
CA GLU A 447 41.23 -42.91 59.07
C GLU A 447 41.60 -44.39 58.84
N SER A 448 42.65 -44.71 58.06
CA SER A 448 43.12 -46.09 57.86
C SER A 448 44.32 -46.48 58.74
N GLY A 449 44.57 -45.76 59.84
CA GLY A 449 45.51 -46.12 60.90
C GLY A 449 44.96 -47.24 61.81
N GLY A 450 44.58 -48.37 61.24
CA GLY A 450 44.19 -49.57 61.97
C GLY A 450 45.41 -50.18 62.66
N PHE A 451 45.45 -50.03 63.98
CA PHE A 451 46.40 -50.62 64.91
C PHE A 451 46.36 -52.16 64.78
N VAL A 452 47.38 -52.76 64.14
CA VAL A 452 47.57 -54.22 64.16
C VAL A 452 48.45 -54.56 65.36
N THR A 453 47.83 -55.09 66.42
CA THR A 453 48.52 -55.73 67.54
C THR A 453 49.14 -57.05 67.07
N ALA A 454 50.45 -57.19 67.23
CA ALA A 454 51.19 -58.43 66.98
C ALA A 454 51.04 -59.42 68.17
N PRO A 455 51.09 -60.74 67.93
CA PRO A 455 51.19 -61.75 68.99
C PRO A 455 52.57 -61.81 69.65
#